data_AF-A0A8S0ZQ13-F1
#
_entry.id   AF-A0A8S0ZQ13-F1
#
_cell.length_a   1.000
_cell.length_b   1.000
_cell.length_c   1.000
_cell.angle_alpha   90.00
_cell.angle_beta   90.00
_cell.angle_gamma   90.00
#
_symmetry.space_group_name_H-M   'P 1'
#
loop_
_entity.id
_entity.type
_entity.pdbx_description
1 polymer ?
#
loop_
_entity_poly.entity_id
_entity_poly.type
_entity_poly.pdbx_seq_one_letter_code
_entity_poly.pdbx_strand_id
1 'polypeptide(L)'
;MAPVLESCWSPCIWSSNTKVGSRAVAVYTAAMSLILITFIVYQMNGGDSTQLWNPLFEADVRGSLQIFGVIFIVIFILMIIFSVLMVVGINIWMRGFILPWLVLMGLIIIFQLIFGLWLFGGYYIYLDATFAAFIDLLWMAYNIHCWLCVFSQYQIILEMQSPNIEILMEY
;
A
#
# COMPACT_ATOMS: atom_id res chain seq x y z
N MET A 1 -9.36 -17.05 -15.08
CA MET A 1 -8.64 -17.42 -13.85
C MET A 1 -9.45 -16.84 -12.72
N ALA A 2 -9.92 -17.65 -11.78
CA ALA A 2 -10.78 -17.15 -10.71
C ALA A 2 -10.06 -16.06 -9.88
N PRO A 3 -10.78 -14.99 -9.48
CA PRO A 3 -10.20 -13.96 -8.62
C PRO A 3 -9.82 -14.54 -7.25
N VAL A 4 -8.74 -14.04 -6.66
CA VAL A 4 -8.28 -14.50 -5.33
C VAL A 4 -9.30 -14.16 -4.22
N LEU A 5 -9.94 -13.00 -4.32
CA LEU A 5 -11.00 -12.53 -3.43
C LEU A 5 -12.23 -12.12 -4.24
N GLU A 6 -13.41 -12.47 -3.76
CA GLU A 6 -14.69 -12.04 -4.34
C GLU A 6 -15.23 -10.77 -3.67
N SER A 7 -14.81 -10.51 -2.43
CA SER A 7 -15.27 -9.38 -1.61
C SER A 7 -14.12 -8.81 -0.76
N CYS A 8 -14.30 -7.60 -0.25
CA CYS A 8 -13.32 -6.92 0.60
C CYS A 8 -13.83 -6.83 2.03
N TRP A 9 -13.26 -7.66 2.90
CA TRP A 9 -13.58 -7.68 4.33
C TRP A 9 -12.33 -7.38 5.15
N SER A 10 -12.06 -6.10 5.34
CA SER A 10 -11.01 -5.61 6.24
C SER A 10 -11.66 -4.90 7.44
N PRO A 11 -10.93 -4.70 8.56
CA PRO A 11 -11.48 -4.03 9.75
C PRO A 11 -12.15 -2.68 9.48
N CYS A 12 -11.68 -1.94 8.46
CA CYS A 12 -12.16 -0.60 8.14
C CYS A 12 -12.89 -0.52 6.79
N ILE A 13 -12.84 -1.57 5.96
CA ILE A 13 -13.46 -1.59 4.63
C ILE A 13 -14.29 -2.86 4.52
N TRP A 14 -15.59 -2.66 4.30
CA TRP A 14 -16.53 -3.75 4.14
C TRP A 14 -17.30 -3.57 2.85
N SER A 15 -17.03 -4.43 1.89
CA SER A 15 -17.65 -4.36 0.57
C SER A 15 -17.93 -5.75 0.05
N SER A 16 -19.16 -5.96 -0.42
CA SER A 16 -19.61 -7.21 -1.03
C SER A 16 -18.94 -7.52 -2.38
N ASN A 17 -18.26 -6.55 -2.98
CA ASN A 17 -17.59 -6.69 -4.28
C ASN A 17 -16.20 -6.03 -4.26
N THR A 18 -15.23 -6.65 -4.92
CA THR A 18 -13.87 -6.14 -5.13
C THR A 18 -13.82 -4.79 -5.85
N LYS A 19 -14.78 -4.46 -6.72
CA LYS A 19 -14.85 -3.16 -7.39
C LYS A 19 -15.05 -2.00 -6.42
N VAL A 20 -16.03 -2.12 -5.53
CA VAL A 20 -16.31 -1.10 -4.50
C VAL A 20 -15.22 -1.12 -3.43
N GLY A 21 -14.72 -2.31 -3.05
CA GLY A 21 -13.59 -2.47 -2.15
C GLY A 21 -12.34 -1.74 -2.66
N SER A 22 -11.98 -1.93 -3.93
CA SER A 22 -10.82 -1.28 -4.54
C SER A 22 -10.95 0.25 -4.59
N ARG A 23 -12.17 0.79 -4.78
CA ARG A 23 -12.41 2.23 -4.67
C ARG A 23 -12.23 2.74 -3.24
N ALA A 24 -12.68 1.99 -2.23
CA ALA A 24 -12.43 2.33 -0.84
C ALA A 24 -10.94 2.25 -0.48
N VAL A 25 -10.22 1.25 -0.99
CA VAL A 25 -8.76 1.11 -0.85
C VAL A 25 -8.03 2.32 -1.47
N ALA A 26 -8.51 2.87 -2.59
CA ALA A 26 -7.96 4.08 -3.19
C ALA A 26 -8.05 5.27 -2.21
N VAL A 27 -9.23 5.48 -1.63
CA VAL A 27 -9.48 6.57 -0.67
C VAL A 27 -8.61 6.40 0.57
N TYR A 28 -8.56 5.18 1.12
CA TYR A 28 -7.69 4.83 2.25
C TYR A 28 -6.21 5.13 1.93
N THR A 29 -5.74 4.72 0.75
CA THR A 29 -4.36 4.95 0.32
C THR A 29 -4.04 6.44 0.25
N ALA A 30 -4.92 7.23 -0.35
CA ALA A 30 -4.73 8.67 -0.46
C ALA A 30 -4.72 9.35 0.91
N ALA A 31 -5.65 8.99 1.80
CA ALA A 31 -5.73 9.52 3.15
C ALA A 31 -4.50 9.18 3.99
N MET A 32 -4.06 7.91 3.99
CA MET A 32 -2.85 7.49 4.69
C MET A 32 -1.60 8.16 4.13
N SER A 33 -1.49 8.29 2.81
CA SER A 33 -0.37 9.00 2.19
C SER A 33 -0.29 10.45 2.64
N LEU A 34 -1.43 11.16 2.75
CA LEU A 34 -1.46 12.52 3.27
C LEU A 34 -1.01 12.60 4.72
N ILE A 35 -1.49 11.70 5.59
CA ILE A 35 -1.09 11.65 7.01
C ILE A 35 0.41 11.37 7.17
N LEU A 36 0.97 10.48 6.34
CA LEU A 36 2.39 10.14 6.41
C LEU A 36 3.26 11.28 5.85
N ILE A 37 2.82 11.96 4.79
CA ILE A 37 3.51 13.16 4.30
C ILE A 37 3.54 14.24 5.38
N THR A 38 2.42 14.53 6.04
CA THR A 38 2.40 15.55 7.11
C THR A 38 3.30 15.16 8.27
N PHE A 39 3.31 13.88 8.66
CA PHE A 39 4.22 13.37 9.68
C PHE A 39 5.70 13.52 9.27
N ILE A 40 6.07 13.13 8.05
CA ILE A 40 7.45 13.25 7.57
C ILE A 40 7.89 14.72 7.49
N VAL A 41 7.04 15.62 7.00
CA VAL A 41 7.35 17.06 6.96
C VAL A 41 7.53 17.63 8.36
N TYR A 42 6.71 17.20 9.33
CA TYR A 42 6.88 17.59 10.72
C TYR A 42 8.25 17.14 11.27
N GLN A 43 8.64 15.88 11.03
CA GLN A 43 9.95 15.35 11.43
C GLN A 43 11.12 16.09 10.77
N MET A 44 11.02 16.37 9.46
CA MET A 44 12.04 17.10 8.71
C MET A 44 12.23 18.54 9.21
N ASN A 45 11.22 19.12 9.86
CA ASN A 45 11.26 20.47 10.44
C ASN A 45 11.71 20.49 11.91
N GLY A 46 12.26 19.38 12.43
CA GLY A 46 12.73 19.27 13.81
C GLY A 46 11.63 18.92 14.81
N GLY A 47 10.50 18.38 14.32
CA GLY A 47 9.49 17.74 15.16
C GLY A 47 10.03 16.49 15.85
N ASP A 48 9.51 16.20 17.04
CA ASP A 48 9.98 15.07 17.84
C ASP A 48 9.42 13.76 17.26
N SER A 49 10.30 12.82 16.87
CA SER A 49 9.82 11.49 16.48
C SER A 49 9.31 10.81 17.73
N THR A 50 8.07 10.32 17.69
CA THR A 50 7.68 9.30 18.65
C THR A 50 8.70 8.16 18.56
N GLN A 51 9.07 7.55 19.71
CA GLN A 51 10.07 6.47 19.75
C GLN A 51 9.78 5.34 18.75
N LEU A 52 8.52 5.20 18.34
CA LEU A 52 8.00 4.34 17.28
C LEU A 52 8.78 4.43 15.95
N TRP A 53 9.16 5.66 15.54
CA TRP A 53 9.82 5.94 14.26
C TRP A 53 11.24 6.48 14.44
N ASN A 54 11.70 6.62 15.69
CA ASN A 54 13.06 7.07 15.99
C ASN A 54 14.09 6.30 15.18
N PRO A 55 14.08 4.96 15.10
CA PRO A 55 15.10 4.25 14.33
C PRO A 55 15.19 4.63 12.84
N LEU A 56 14.12 5.16 12.22
CA LEU A 56 14.11 5.65 10.84
C LEU A 56 14.67 7.10 10.73
N PHE A 57 14.64 7.88 11.81
CA PHE A 57 14.87 9.33 11.80
C PHE A 57 15.87 9.87 12.87
N GLU A 58 16.32 9.03 13.80
CA GLU A 58 17.12 9.35 15.01
C GLU A 58 18.61 9.49 14.69
N ALA A 59 19.04 9.06 13.51
CA ALA A 59 20.39 9.26 13.00
C ALA A 59 20.36 10.22 11.82
N ASP A 60 20.07 11.51 12.05
CA ASP A 60 20.46 12.56 11.09
C ASP A 60 21.98 12.73 11.08
N VAL A 61 22.66 11.68 10.65
CA VAL A 61 24.08 11.70 10.38
C VAL A 61 24.22 12.30 8.99
N ARG A 62 24.56 13.59 8.94
CA ARG A 62 24.90 14.34 7.71
C ARG A 62 23.72 14.64 6.78
N GLY A 63 22.54 15.00 7.30
CA GLY A 63 21.39 15.38 6.47
C GLY A 63 20.64 14.20 5.84
N SER A 64 20.89 12.98 6.31
CA SER A 64 20.26 11.75 5.83
C SER A 64 18.73 11.82 5.97
N LEU A 65 18.25 12.43 7.06
CA LEU A 65 16.83 12.62 7.34
C LEU A 65 16.13 13.36 6.19
N GLN A 66 16.77 14.42 5.67
CA GLN A 66 16.21 15.23 4.61
C GLN A 66 16.14 14.45 3.29
N ILE A 67 17.19 13.67 2.98
CA ILE A 67 17.25 12.87 1.75
C ILE A 67 16.18 11.78 1.76
N PHE A 68 16.12 10.96 2.80
CA PHE A 68 15.15 9.86 2.89
C PHE A 68 13.73 10.38 3.07
N GLY A 69 13.53 11.46 3.83
CA GLY A 69 12.23 12.13 3.97
C GLY A 69 11.67 12.58 2.63
N VAL A 70 12.48 13.24 1.79
CA VAL A 70 12.06 13.65 0.43
C VAL A 70 11.72 12.43 -0.44
N ILE A 71 12.52 11.36 -0.38
CA ILE A 71 12.24 10.12 -1.13
C ILE A 71 10.87 9.54 -0.74
N PHE A 72 10.58 9.43 0.57
CA PHE A 72 9.29 8.93 1.04
C PHE A 72 8.13 9.85 0.64
N ILE A 73 8.30 11.17 0.73
CA ILE A 73 7.27 12.13 0.27
C ILE A 73 6.97 11.91 -1.22
N VAL A 74 7.99 11.76 -2.06
CA VAL A 74 7.80 11.49 -3.49
C VAL A 74 7.04 10.17 -3.71
N ILE A 75 7.39 9.11 -2.98
CA ILE A 75 6.68 7.82 -3.04
C ILE A 75 5.21 7.98 -2.66
N PHE A 76 4.90 8.71 -1.58
CA PHE A 76 3.52 8.93 -1.14
C PHE A 76 2.72 9.83 -2.08
N ILE A 77 3.35 10.83 -2.71
CA ILE A 77 2.70 11.61 -3.78
C ILE A 77 2.37 10.70 -4.98
N LEU A 78 3.30 9.84 -5.39
CA LEU A 78 3.05 8.85 -6.44
C LEU A 78 1.92 7.88 -6.05
N MET A 79 1.86 7.42 -4.79
CA MET A 79 0.76 6.60 -4.30
C MET A 79 -0.60 7.32 -4.37
N ILE A 80 -0.66 8.63 -4.06
CA ILE A 80 -1.89 9.42 -4.24
C ILE A 80 -2.29 9.44 -5.72
N ILE A 81 -1.36 9.75 -6.62
CA ILE A 81 -1.61 9.78 -8.08
C ILE A 81 -2.08 8.42 -8.58
N PHE A 82 -1.40 7.34 -8.18
CA PHE A 82 -1.75 5.98 -8.59
C PHE A 82 -3.06 5.50 -7.99
N SER A 83 -3.44 5.97 -6.80
CA SER A 83 -4.77 5.67 -6.23
C SER A 83 -5.91 6.27 -7.07
N VAL A 84 -5.73 7.50 -7.57
CA VAL A 84 -6.68 8.13 -8.50
C VAL A 84 -6.70 7.39 -9.84
N LEU A 85 -5.52 7.07 -10.38
CA LEU A 85 -5.38 6.33 -11.64
C LEU A 85 -6.05 4.96 -11.56
N MET A 86 -5.92 4.26 -10.42
CA MET A 86 -6.59 3.00 -10.16
C MET A 86 -8.12 3.14 -10.23
N VAL A 87 -8.71 4.17 -9.63
CA VAL A 87 -10.16 4.43 -9.70
C VAL A 87 -10.60 4.71 -11.14
N VAL A 88 -9.82 5.52 -11.87
CA VAL A 88 -10.07 5.76 -13.30
C VAL A 88 -10.02 4.45 -14.08
N GLY A 89 -8.97 3.64 -13.90
CA GLY A 89 -8.79 2.33 -14.52
C GLY A 89 -9.95 1.37 -14.27
N ILE A 90 -10.48 1.35 -13.05
CA ILE A 90 -11.67 0.56 -12.69
C ILE A 90 -12.93 1.06 -13.42
N ASN A 91 -13.06 2.37 -13.63
CA ASN A 91 -14.24 2.95 -14.28
C ASN A 91 -14.24 2.72 -15.79
N ILE A 92 -13.07 2.82 -16.44
CA ILE A 92 -12.92 2.62 -17.89
C ILE A 92 -12.55 1.17 -18.25
N TRP A 93 -12.54 0.26 -17.27
CA TRP A 93 -12.16 -1.14 -17.43
C TRP A 93 -10.78 -1.36 -18.06
N MET A 94 -9.80 -0.51 -17.71
CA MET A 94 -8.44 -0.56 -18.21
C MET A 94 -7.46 -1.01 -17.13
N ARG A 95 -7.02 -2.27 -17.22
CA ARG A 95 -6.12 -2.89 -16.23
C ARG A 95 -4.76 -2.19 -16.08
N GLY A 96 -4.27 -1.56 -17.16
CA GLY A 96 -2.96 -0.88 -17.17
C GLY A 96 -2.85 0.25 -16.15
N PHE A 97 -3.97 0.88 -15.80
CA PHE A 97 -4.04 1.95 -14.80
C PHE A 97 -4.06 1.47 -13.35
N ILE A 98 -4.29 0.18 -13.12
CA ILE A 98 -4.26 -0.45 -11.80
C ILE A 98 -2.84 -0.92 -11.45
N LEU A 99 -2.04 -1.30 -12.46
CA LEU A 99 -0.70 -1.84 -12.28
C LEU A 99 0.27 -0.95 -11.49
N PRO A 100 0.37 0.38 -11.74
CA PRO A 100 1.31 1.22 -11.00
C PRO A 100 1.06 1.20 -9.48
N TRP A 101 -0.21 1.19 -9.07
CA TRP A 101 -0.58 1.08 -7.66
C TRP A 101 -0.20 -0.28 -7.08
N LEU A 102 -0.47 -1.38 -7.81
CA LEU A 102 -0.14 -2.74 -7.37
C LEU A 102 1.37 -2.93 -7.15
N VAL A 103 2.19 -2.44 -8.08
CA VAL A 103 3.65 -2.56 -7.97
C VAL A 103 4.16 -1.73 -6.79
N LEU A 104 3.75 -0.46 -6.70
CA LEU A 104 4.26 0.44 -5.67
C LEU A 104 3.80 0.02 -4.25
N MET A 105 2.54 -0.39 -4.09
CA MET A 105 2.05 -0.92 -2.82
C MET A 105 2.74 -2.26 -2.45
N GLY A 106 3.05 -3.10 -3.44
CA GLY A 106 3.83 -4.32 -3.21
C GLY A 106 5.24 -4.03 -2.67
N LEU A 107 5.91 -3.02 -3.21
CA LEU A 107 7.21 -2.56 -2.70
C LEU A 107 7.09 -1.98 -1.28
N ILE A 108 6.02 -1.23 -0.98
CA ILE A 108 5.75 -0.72 0.37
C ILE A 108 5.57 -1.86 1.37
N ILE A 109 4.81 -2.90 1.03
CA ILE A 109 4.62 -4.08 1.89
C ILE A 109 5.96 -4.78 2.18
N ILE A 110 6.81 -4.94 1.16
CA ILE A 110 8.15 -5.53 1.34
C ILE A 110 9.00 -4.66 2.26
N PHE A 111 8.94 -3.33 2.07
CA PHE A 111 9.63 -2.39 2.96
C PHE A 111 9.13 -2.52 4.41
N GLN A 112 7.82 -2.57 4.65
CA GLN A 112 7.24 -2.78 5.99
C GLN A 112 7.76 -4.09 6.61
N LEU A 113 7.80 -5.18 5.84
CA LEU A 113 8.35 -6.44 6.35
C LEU A 113 9.81 -6.31 6.78
N ILE A 114 10.67 -5.74 5.93
CA ILE A 114 12.10 -5.59 6.22
C ILE A 114 12.29 -4.64 7.40
N PHE A 115 11.55 -3.54 7.45
CA PHE A 115 11.63 -2.54 8.51
C PHE A 115 11.14 -3.12 9.85
N GLY A 116 10.01 -3.81 9.88
CA GLY A 116 9.50 -4.48 11.07
C GLY A 116 10.46 -5.56 11.59
N LEU A 117 11.06 -6.37 10.70
CA LEU A 117 12.09 -7.34 11.10
C LEU A 117 13.35 -6.67 11.64
N TRP A 118 13.76 -5.55 11.05
CA TRP A 118 14.90 -4.77 11.54
C TRP A 118 14.64 -4.15 12.92
N LEU A 119 13.42 -3.65 13.17
CA LEU A 119 13.01 -3.16 14.49
C LEU A 119 13.06 -4.27 15.55
N PHE A 120 12.57 -5.47 15.24
CA PHE A 120 12.74 -6.60 16.16
C PHE A 120 14.22 -6.94 16.37
N GLY A 121 15.01 -7.07 15.31
CA GLY A 121 16.42 -7.46 15.44
C GLY A 121 17.27 -6.45 16.20
N GLY A 122 17.09 -5.15 15.92
CA GLY A 122 17.90 -4.07 16.48
C GLY A 122 17.42 -3.54 17.83
N TYR A 123 16.12 -3.61 18.11
CA TYR A 123 15.50 -2.86 19.21
C TYR A 123 14.56 -3.69 20.11
N TYR A 124 14.58 -5.03 20.05
CA TYR A 124 13.69 -5.88 20.88
C TYR A 124 13.83 -5.67 22.40
N ILE A 125 14.94 -5.11 22.87
CA ILE A 125 15.18 -4.80 24.29
C ILE A 125 14.25 -3.66 24.74
N TYR A 126 13.87 -2.78 23.82
CA TYR A 126 12.94 -1.68 24.08
C TYR A 126 11.52 -2.14 23.77
N LEU A 127 10.67 -2.13 24.82
CA LEU A 127 9.27 -2.55 24.70
C LEU A 127 8.51 -1.66 23.71
N ASP A 128 8.79 -0.35 23.71
CA ASP A 128 8.15 0.62 22.82
C ASP A 128 8.46 0.36 21.34
N ALA A 129 9.71 -0.01 21.02
CA ALA A 129 10.11 -0.37 19.66
C ALA A 129 9.53 -1.73 19.23
N THR A 130 9.38 -2.67 20.17
CA THR A 130 8.74 -3.97 19.91
C THR A 130 7.25 -3.79 19.62
N PHE A 131 6.59 -2.88 20.35
CA PHE A 131 5.20 -2.50 20.11
C PHE A 131 5.03 -1.78 18.77
N ALA A 132 5.96 -0.91 18.39
CA ALA A 132 6.05 -0.29 17.07
C ALA A 132 6.05 -1.33 15.95
N ALA A 133 6.96 -2.29 16.04
CA ALA A 133 7.10 -3.36 15.05
C ALA A 133 5.81 -4.20 14.96
N PHE A 134 5.15 -4.46 16.10
CA PHE A 134 3.87 -5.16 16.10
C PHE A 134 2.76 -4.39 15.37
N ILE A 135 2.64 -3.07 15.60
CA ILE A 135 1.69 -2.22 14.88
C ILE A 135 2.00 -2.20 13.38
N ASP A 136 3.27 -2.07 13.00
CA ASP A 136 3.68 -2.08 11.60
C ASP A 136 3.32 -3.40 10.92
N LEU A 137 3.53 -4.55 11.57
CA LEU A 137 3.12 -5.85 11.03
C LEU A 137 1.60 -6.00 10.89
N LEU A 138 0.82 -5.49 11.85
CA LEU A 138 -0.65 -5.46 11.73
C LEU A 138 -1.09 -4.59 10.54
N TRP A 139 -0.44 -3.43 10.38
CA TRP A 139 -0.72 -2.53 9.27
C TRP A 139 -0.29 -3.12 7.92
N MET A 140 0.84 -3.83 7.89
CA MET A 140 1.29 -4.61 6.73
C MET A 140 0.28 -5.70 6.36
N ALA A 141 -0.25 -6.45 7.33
CA ALA A 141 -1.29 -7.44 7.07
C ALA A 141 -2.56 -6.81 6.46
N TYR A 142 -2.95 -5.63 6.96
CA TYR A 142 -4.04 -4.85 6.38
C TYR A 142 -3.75 -4.42 4.93
N ASN A 143 -2.53 -3.95 4.65
CA ASN A 143 -2.11 -3.56 3.30
C ASN A 143 -2.05 -4.76 2.35
N ILE A 144 -1.62 -5.94 2.80
CA ILE A 144 -1.66 -7.19 2.03
C ILE A 144 -3.09 -7.52 1.63
N HIS A 145 -4.05 -7.44 2.55
CA HIS A 145 -5.45 -7.69 2.23
C HIS A 145 -6.01 -6.69 1.21
N CYS A 146 -5.70 -5.40 1.37
CA CYS A 146 -6.05 -4.37 0.40
C CYS A 146 -5.43 -4.65 -0.98
N TRP A 147 -4.17 -5.09 -1.00
CA TRP A 147 -3.45 -5.45 -2.22
C TRP A 147 -4.12 -6.64 -2.93
N LEU A 148 -4.48 -7.69 -2.18
CA LEU A 148 -5.20 -8.85 -2.73
C LEU A 148 -6.57 -8.47 -3.29
N CYS A 149 -7.28 -7.53 -2.65
CA CYS A 149 -8.57 -7.03 -3.16
C CYS A 149 -8.40 -6.34 -4.51
N VAL A 150 -7.41 -5.44 -4.63
CA VAL A 150 -7.14 -4.73 -5.89
C VAL A 150 -6.60 -5.69 -6.96
N PHE A 151 -5.76 -6.66 -6.57
CA PHE A 151 -5.25 -7.68 -7.48
C PHE A 151 -6.37 -8.56 -8.03
N SER A 152 -7.35 -8.90 -7.20
CA SER A 152 -8.54 -9.63 -7.62
C SER A 152 -9.38 -8.81 -8.61
N GLN A 153 -9.53 -7.51 -8.37
CA GLN A 153 -10.17 -6.62 -9.35
C GLN A 153 -9.38 -6.55 -10.66
N TYR A 154 -8.06 -6.53 -10.61
CA TYR A 154 -7.20 -6.59 -11.80
C TYR A 154 -7.40 -7.91 -12.59
N GLN A 155 -7.48 -9.06 -11.91
CA GLN A 155 -7.75 -10.36 -12.54
C GLN A 155 -9.11 -10.41 -13.23
N ILE A 156 -10.16 -9.87 -12.59
CA ILE A 156 -11.51 -9.79 -13.16
C ILE A 156 -11.48 -9.01 -14.48
N ILE A 157 -10.80 -7.86 -14.50
CA ILE A 157 -10.67 -7.03 -15.71
C ILE A 157 -9.88 -7.77 -16.79
N LEU A 158 -8.81 -8.46 -16.42
CA LEU A 158 -8.02 -9.27 -17.34
C LEU A 158 -8.86 -10.37 -17.99
N GLU A 159 -9.68 -11.09 -17.22
CA GLU A 159 -10.55 -12.14 -17.73
C GLU A 159 -11.61 -11.58 -18.70
N MET A 160 -12.25 -10.45 -18.35
CA MET A 160 -13.21 -9.79 -19.24
C MET A 160 -12.57 -9.26 -20.54
N GLN A 161 -11.28 -8.91 -20.52
CA GLN A 161 -10.54 -8.45 -21.70
C GLN A 161 -9.96 -9.59 -22.53
N SER A 162 -9.92 -10.81 -22.01
CA SER A 162 -9.40 -11.95 -22.75
C SER A 162 -10.42 -12.37 -23.84
N PRO A 163 -9.99 -12.53 -25.11
CA PRO A 163 -10.90 -12.97 -26.14
C PRO A 163 -11.38 -14.40 -25.86
N ASN A 164 -12.69 -14.62 -25.85
CA ASN A 164 -13.26 -15.96 -25.87
C ASN A 164 -12.94 -16.59 -27.24
N ILE A 165 -12.00 -17.53 -27.26
CA ILE A 165 -11.75 -18.36 -28.44
C ILE A 165 -12.84 -19.44 -28.44
N GLU A 166 -13.99 -19.11 -29.03
CA GLU A 166 -15.01 -20.09 -29.35
C GLU A 166 -14.54 -20.85 -30.60
N ILE A 167 -14.02 -22.06 -30.42
CA ILE A 167 -13.73 -22.96 -31.54
C ILE A 167 -15.09 -23.48 -32.01
N LEU A 168 -15.69 -22.80 -33.00
CA LEU A 168 -16.85 -23.31 -33.69
C LEU A 168 -16.42 -24.56 -34.49
N MET A 169 -16.66 -25.74 -33.92
CA MET A 169 -16.57 -26.98 -34.69
C MET A 169 -17.79 -27.02 -35.61
N GLU A 170 -17.59 -26.72 -36.89
CA GLU A 170 -18.55 -27.11 -37.94
C GLU A 170 -18.59 -28.64 -37.98
N TYR A 171 -19.77 -29.19 -37.68
CA TYR A 171 -20.09 -30.61 -37.88
C TYR A 171 -20.54 -30.86 -39.32
#